data_AF-A0A5N5U533-F1
#
_entry.id   AF-A0A5N5U533-F1
#
_cell.length_a   1.000
_cell.length_b   1.000
_cell.length_c   1.000
_cell.angle_alpha   90.00
_cell.angle_beta   90.00
_cell.angle_gamma   90.00
#
_symmetry.space_group_name_H-M   'P 1'
#
loop_
_entity.id
_entity.type
_entity.pdbx_description
1 polymer ?
#
loop_
_entity_poly.entity_id
_entity_poly.type
_entity_poly.pdbx_seq_one_letter_code
_entity_poly.pdbx_strand_id
1 'polypeptide(L)'
;MPENPDDDPFHDCELGPDAVLGTRTFHDVLFTDDTETPMNVVTGETPAHSQATVKEAKEFAASVDTDTPQIALPASVETQIETQSKPYTSAAFFHFKATGSLERHRAYHAAYEADAFAVDFEADYASGDLTITVDRANES
;
A
#
# COMPACT_ATOMS: atom_id res chain seq x y z
N MET A 1 34.86 2.13 -7.74
CA MET A 1 34.49 3.56 -7.85
C MET A 1 33.29 3.74 -6.95
N PRO A 2 33.26 4.72 -6.04
CA PRO A 2 32.04 5.01 -5.30
C PRO A 2 31.07 5.69 -6.25
N GLU A 3 29.86 5.16 -6.35
CA GLU A 3 28.77 5.78 -7.11
C GLU A 3 28.43 7.09 -6.39
N ASN A 4 28.41 8.21 -7.11
CA ASN A 4 28.04 9.49 -6.54
C ASN A 4 26.56 9.41 -6.12
N PRO A 5 26.21 9.86 -4.90
CA PRO A 5 24.81 9.93 -4.46
C PRO A 5 23.96 10.93 -5.29
N ASP A 6 24.60 11.72 -6.17
CA ASP A 6 24.00 12.72 -7.07
C ASP A 6 23.37 12.14 -8.36
N ASP A 7 23.53 10.85 -8.66
CA ASP A 7 22.89 10.23 -9.84
C ASP A 7 21.45 9.77 -9.56
N ASP A 8 20.91 10.07 -8.37
CA ASP A 8 19.50 9.86 -8.07
C ASP A 8 18.68 11.07 -8.56
N PRO A 9 17.86 10.93 -9.63
CA PRO A 9 17.10 12.03 -10.22
C PRO A 9 15.98 12.59 -9.32
N PHE A 10 15.92 12.15 -8.07
CA PHE A 10 14.94 12.53 -7.05
C PHE A 10 15.62 12.92 -5.72
N HIS A 11 16.91 13.32 -5.75
CA HIS A 11 17.66 13.82 -4.59
C HIS A 11 16.99 15.04 -3.90
N ASP A 12 16.12 15.76 -4.63
CA ASP A 12 15.30 16.86 -4.11
C ASP A 12 14.04 16.42 -3.32
N CYS A 13 13.76 15.12 -3.18
CA CYS A 13 12.66 14.66 -2.32
C CYS A 13 13.08 14.70 -0.83
N GLU A 14 12.74 15.79 -0.14
CA GLU A 14 13.20 16.19 1.21
C GLU A 14 12.87 15.23 2.39
N LEU A 15 12.12 14.13 2.19
CA LEU A 15 11.74 13.21 3.27
C LEU A 15 12.72 12.02 3.35
N GLY A 16 13.71 12.14 4.24
CA GLY A 16 14.60 11.03 4.62
C GLY A 16 13.90 9.96 5.48
N PRO A 17 14.53 8.80 5.72
CA PRO A 17 13.96 7.71 6.52
C PRO A 17 13.69 8.13 7.97
N ASP A 18 14.46 9.06 8.53
CA ASP A 18 14.18 9.64 9.85
C ASP A 18 12.85 10.41 9.92
N ALA A 19 12.34 10.90 8.79
CA ALA A 19 11.10 11.66 8.76
C ALA A 19 9.84 10.78 8.86
N VAL A 20 9.99 9.46 8.69
CA VAL A 20 8.91 8.49 8.90
C VAL A 20 9.00 7.75 10.23
N LEU A 21 9.91 8.15 11.12
CA LEU A 21 10.03 7.60 12.47
C LEU A 21 8.74 7.75 13.28
N GLY A 22 8.42 6.70 14.03
CA GLY A 22 7.24 6.57 14.86
C GLY A 22 6.10 5.79 14.19
N THR A 23 4.96 5.76 14.86
CA THR A 23 3.75 5.08 14.38
C THR A 23 2.84 6.06 13.65
N ARG A 24 2.38 5.68 12.46
CA ARG A 24 1.43 6.47 11.66
C ARG A 24 0.33 5.59 11.08
N THR A 25 -0.90 6.00 11.31
CA THR A 25 -2.10 5.38 10.73
C THR A 25 -2.61 6.18 9.54
N PHE A 26 -2.86 5.48 8.45
CA PHE A 26 -3.50 5.97 7.23
C PHE A 26 -4.90 5.41 7.18
N HIS A 27 -5.90 6.30 7.20
CA HIS A 27 -7.29 5.91 7.29
C HIS A 27 -7.93 5.68 5.93
N ASP A 28 -8.77 4.65 5.82
CA ASP A 28 -9.57 4.34 4.62
C ASP A 28 -8.72 4.20 3.34
N VAL A 29 -7.58 3.51 3.46
CA VAL A 29 -6.65 3.29 2.34
C VAL A 29 -6.65 1.84 1.83
N LEU A 30 -7.06 0.90 2.68
CA LEU A 30 -7.14 -0.52 2.33
C LEU A 30 -8.48 -0.85 1.67
N PHE A 31 -8.50 -1.95 0.94
CA PHE A 31 -9.76 -2.49 0.41
C PHE A 31 -10.68 -2.92 1.55
N THR A 32 -11.93 -2.47 1.51
CA THR A 32 -12.99 -2.84 2.47
C THR A 32 -14.20 -3.39 1.71
N ASP A 33 -15.09 -4.13 2.39
CA ASP A 33 -16.36 -4.57 1.78
C ASP A 33 -17.28 -3.39 1.40
N ASP A 34 -17.05 -2.20 1.98
CA ASP A 34 -17.74 -0.95 1.66
C ASP A 34 -17.11 -0.17 0.49
N THR A 35 -16.03 -0.68 -0.13
CA THR A 35 -15.39 -0.04 -1.29
C THR A 35 -16.38 0.12 -2.45
N GLU A 36 -16.35 1.27 -3.13
CA GLU A 36 -17.25 1.54 -4.26
C GLU A 36 -17.16 0.45 -5.33
N THR A 37 -18.30 -0.20 -5.59
CA THR A 37 -18.43 -1.21 -6.65
C THR A 37 -19.19 -0.67 -7.86
N PRO A 38 -18.79 -1.02 -9.09
CA PRO A 38 -19.59 -0.70 -10.28
C PRO A 38 -20.98 -1.31 -10.17
N MET A 39 -21.99 -0.53 -10.53
CA MET A 39 -23.37 -1.00 -10.64
C MET A 39 -23.79 -0.99 -12.11
N ASN A 40 -24.35 -2.10 -12.58
CA ASN A 40 -24.95 -2.12 -13.91
C ASN A 40 -26.22 -1.28 -13.90
N VAL A 41 -26.28 -0.24 -14.73
CA VAL A 41 -27.43 0.69 -14.77
C VAL A 41 -28.73 0.06 -15.30
N VAL A 42 -28.65 -1.08 -15.99
CA VAL A 42 -29.81 -1.79 -16.54
C VAL A 42 -30.37 -2.82 -15.54
N THR A 43 -29.50 -3.57 -14.87
CA THR A 43 -29.92 -4.62 -13.93
C THR A 43 -29.96 -4.16 -12.48
N GLY A 44 -29.25 -3.07 -12.16
CA GLY A 44 -29.04 -2.61 -10.79
C GLY A 44 -28.12 -3.51 -9.97
N GLU A 45 -27.41 -4.46 -10.60
CA GLU A 45 -26.57 -5.44 -9.91
C GLU A 45 -25.09 -5.11 -10.08
N THR A 46 -24.30 -5.38 -9.04
CA THR A 46 -22.84 -5.34 -9.11
C THR A 46 -22.34 -6.52 -9.96
N PRO A 47 -21.53 -6.29 -11.00
CA PRO A 47 -20.96 -7.35 -11.82
C PRO A 47 -20.23 -8.40 -10.97
N ALA A 48 -20.36 -9.69 -11.33
CA ALA A 48 -19.78 -10.78 -10.55
C ALA A 48 -18.24 -10.68 -10.39
N HIS A 49 -17.53 -10.10 -11.36
CA HIS A 49 -16.08 -9.87 -11.26
C HIS A 49 -15.71 -8.77 -10.26
N SER A 50 -16.65 -7.87 -9.95
CA SER A 50 -16.50 -6.81 -8.95
C SER A 50 -17.03 -7.21 -7.57
N GLN A 51 -17.61 -8.40 -7.42
CA GLN A 51 -17.97 -8.95 -6.12
C GLN A 51 -16.71 -9.60 -5.53
N ALA A 52 -16.07 -8.90 -4.60
CA ALA A 52 -14.99 -9.47 -3.81
C ALA A 52 -15.17 -9.16 -2.33
N THR A 53 -14.63 -10.05 -1.51
CA THR A 53 -14.63 -9.90 -0.06
C THR A 53 -13.26 -9.48 0.46
N VAL A 54 -13.23 -8.85 1.63
CA VAL A 54 -11.98 -8.55 2.36
C VAL A 54 -11.10 -9.80 2.52
N LYS A 55 -11.73 -10.96 2.73
CA LYS A 55 -11.02 -12.24 2.85
C LYS A 55 -10.23 -12.58 1.58
N GLU A 56 -10.87 -12.49 0.42
CA GLU A 56 -10.21 -12.75 -0.86
C GLU A 56 -9.11 -11.75 -1.17
N ALA A 57 -9.30 -10.48 -0.80
CA ALA A 57 -8.30 -9.43 -0.95
C ALA A 57 -7.05 -9.75 -0.11
N LYS A 58 -7.24 -10.18 1.14
CA LYS A 58 -6.15 -10.60 2.04
C LYS A 58 -5.44 -11.86 1.55
N GLU A 59 -6.20 -12.86 1.09
CA GLU A 59 -5.63 -14.07 0.50
C GLU A 59 -4.84 -13.76 -0.77
N PHE A 60 -5.31 -12.83 -1.60
CA PHE A 60 -4.59 -12.38 -2.79
C PHE A 60 -3.29 -11.66 -2.44
N ALA A 61 -3.33 -10.70 -1.51
CA ALA A 61 -2.12 -10.00 -1.06
C ALA A 61 -1.09 -10.98 -0.47
N ALA A 62 -1.54 -11.96 0.30
CA ALA A 62 -0.68 -13.01 0.86
C ALA A 62 -0.19 -14.04 -0.19
N SER A 63 -0.88 -14.16 -1.34
CA SER A 63 -0.49 -15.08 -2.42
C SER A 63 0.63 -14.52 -3.31
N VAL A 64 0.92 -13.22 -3.21
CA VAL A 64 2.00 -12.58 -3.96
C VAL A 64 3.33 -12.95 -3.31
N ASP A 65 4.06 -13.83 -3.99
CA ASP A 65 5.39 -14.31 -3.58
C ASP A 65 6.44 -13.22 -3.86
N THR A 66 6.52 -12.23 -2.97
CA THR A 66 7.51 -11.15 -3.02
C THR A 66 8.16 -10.98 -1.65
N ASP A 67 9.45 -10.68 -1.61
CA ASP A 67 10.19 -10.37 -0.37
C ASP A 67 9.61 -9.18 0.41
N THR A 68 8.80 -8.34 -0.24
CA THR A 68 8.12 -7.21 0.39
C THR A 68 6.67 -7.58 0.75
N PRO A 69 6.24 -7.34 1.99
CA PRO A 69 4.85 -7.51 2.38
C PRO A 69 3.89 -6.66 1.55
N GLN A 70 2.87 -7.31 0.99
CA GLN A 70 1.83 -6.68 0.16
C GLN A 70 0.55 -6.45 0.97
N ILE A 71 -0.15 -5.37 0.62
CA ILE A 71 -1.48 -4.99 1.10
C ILE A 71 -2.45 -4.92 -0.08
N ALA A 72 -3.73 -5.17 0.19
CA ALA A 72 -4.77 -5.02 -0.82
C ALA A 72 -5.38 -3.61 -0.77
N LEU A 73 -5.24 -2.88 -1.87
CA LEU A 73 -5.80 -1.55 -2.08
C LEU A 73 -7.06 -1.61 -2.94
N PRO A 74 -8.01 -0.68 -2.76
CA PRO A 74 -9.18 -0.60 -3.63
C PRO A 74 -8.76 -0.23 -5.06
N ALA A 75 -9.33 -0.91 -6.04
CA ALA A 75 -9.18 -0.59 -7.45
C ALA A 75 -10.31 0.35 -7.89
N SER A 76 -9.98 1.38 -8.69
CA SER A 76 -10.99 2.30 -9.22
C SER A 76 -12.03 1.57 -10.06
N VAL A 77 -13.29 1.99 -9.95
CA VAL A 77 -14.42 1.42 -10.72
C VAL A 77 -14.13 1.39 -12.22
N GLU A 78 -13.53 2.46 -12.76
CA GLU A 78 -13.15 2.55 -14.18
C GLU A 78 -12.18 1.43 -14.58
N THR A 79 -11.15 1.20 -13.78
CA THR A 79 -10.15 0.13 -14.01
C THR A 79 -10.79 -1.25 -13.91
N GLN A 80 -11.68 -1.48 -12.95
CA GLN A 80 -12.41 -2.74 -12.82
C GLN A 80 -13.19 -3.07 -14.08
N ILE A 81 -13.90 -2.08 -14.63
CA ILE A 81 -14.72 -2.23 -15.84
C ILE A 81 -13.86 -2.41 -17.09
N GLU A 82 -12.82 -1.59 -17.26
CA GLU A 82 -11.95 -1.65 -18.44
C GLU A 82 -11.18 -2.97 -18.53
N THR A 83 -10.68 -3.46 -17.39
CA THR A 83 -9.83 -4.66 -17.34
C THR A 83 -10.58 -5.94 -16.98
N GLN A 84 -11.88 -5.84 -16.65
CA GLN A 84 -12.69 -6.94 -16.11
C GLN A 84 -12.05 -7.62 -14.88
N SER A 85 -11.37 -6.82 -14.05
CA SER A 85 -10.62 -7.29 -12.89
C SER A 85 -11.41 -7.20 -11.60
N LYS A 86 -10.88 -7.87 -10.56
CA LYS A 86 -11.37 -7.76 -9.18
C LYS A 86 -11.29 -6.32 -8.66
N PRO A 87 -12.11 -5.94 -7.65
CA PRO A 87 -12.18 -4.58 -7.12
C PRO A 87 -11.01 -4.21 -6.20
N TYR A 88 -9.98 -5.04 -6.13
CA TYR A 88 -8.79 -4.83 -5.31
C TYR A 88 -7.52 -5.09 -6.12
N THR A 89 -6.42 -4.46 -5.71
CA THR A 89 -5.09 -4.63 -6.27
C THR A 89 -4.06 -4.82 -5.17
N SER A 90 -3.01 -5.61 -5.41
CA SER A 90 -1.90 -5.76 -4.47
C SER A 90 -0.89 -4.64 -4.67
N ALA A 91 -0.45 -4.03 -3.58
CA ALA A 91 0.65 -3.08 -3.58
C ALA A 91 1.47 -3.23 -2.30
N ALA A 92 2.73 -2.79 -2.31
CA ALA A 92 3.56 -2.81 -1.11
C ALA A 92 2.93 -1.95 -0.01
N PHE A 93 3.17 -2.28 1.26
CA PHE A 93 2.62 -1.51 2.39
C PHE A 93 3.00 -0.01 2.34
N PHE A 94 4.19 0.31 1.83
CA PHE A 94 4.65 1.69 1.66
C PHE A 94 4.21 2.34 0.34
N HIS A 95 3.37 1.70 -0.48
CA HIS A 95 2.97 2.24 -1.79
C HIS A 95 2.37 3.66 -1.68
N PHE A 96 2.66 4.55 -2.64
CA PHE A 96 2.21 5.96 -2.59
C PHE A 96 0.69 6.11 -2.53
N LYS A 97 -0.07 5.13 -3.06
CA LYS A 97 -1.52 5.08 -2.93
C LYS A 97 -1.99 4.89 -1.48
N ALA A 98 -1.24 4.15 -0.67
CA ALA A 98 -1.54 3.94 0.75
C ALA A 98 -0.99 5.06 1.64
N THR A 99 0.23 5.50 1.36
CA THR A 99 0.91 6.54 2.16
C THR A 99 0.51 7.97 1.76
N GLY A 100 -0.19 8.11 0.64
CA GLY A 100 -0.72 9.36 0.08
C GLY A 100 0.32 10.26 -0.59
N SER A 101 1.60 9.88 -0.64
CA SER A 101 2.65 10.71 -1.22
C SER A 101 3.83 9.87 -1.71
N LEU A 102 4.41 10.25 -2.86
CA LEU A 102 5.59 9.58 -3.42
C LEU A 102 6.80 9.73 -2.50
N GLU A 103 6.95 10.88 -1.84
CA GLU A 103 8.04 11.14 -0.89
C GLU A 103 7.99 10.19 0.32
N ARG A 104 6.79 9.94 0.86
CA ARG A 104 6.60 8.98 1.96
C ARG A 104 6.85 7.55 1.52
N HIS A 105 6.39 7.18 0.33
CA HIS A 105 6.67 5.88 -0.26
C HIS A 105 8.18 5.59 -0.25
N ARG A 106 8.98 6.57 -0.69
CA ARG A 106 10.43 6.46 -0.69
C ARG A 106 11.02 6.41 0.72
N ALA A 107 10.56 7.27 1.62
CA ALA A 107 11.07 7.30 2.99
C ALA A 107 10.85 5.96 3.72
N TYR A 108 9.66 5.36 3.58
CA TYR A 108 9.38 4.03 4.13
C TYR A 108 10.14 2.91 3.40
N HIS A 109 10.30 2.98 2.07
CA HIS A 109 11.13 2.02 1.33
C HIS A 109 12.58 2.07 1.82
N ALA A 110 13.16 3.27 1.95
CA ALA A 110 14.51 3.47 2.46
C ALA A 110 14.66 3.01 3.90
N ALA A 111 13.66 3.24 4.77
CA ALA A 111 13.66 2.72 6.13
C ALA A 111 13.56 1.19 6.16
N TYR A 112 12.77 0.58 5.28
CA TYR A 112 12.61 -0.88 5.21
C TYR A 112 13.86 -1.59 4.66
N GLU A 113 14.55 -0.97 3.69
CA GLU A 113 15.81 -1.49 3.15
C GLU A 113 17.02 -1.23 4.06
N ALA A 114 16.93 -0.24 4.97
CA ALA A 114 18.02 0.09 5.85
C ALA A 114 17.98 -0.76 7.13
N ASP A 115 19.06 -1.50 7.40
CA ASP A 115 19.24 -2.26 8.65
C ASP A 115 19.20 -1.38 9.92
N ALA A 116 19.31 -0.06 9.77
CA ALA A 116 19.24 0.91 10.86
C ALA A 116 17.82 1.16 11.39
N PHE A 117 16.77 0.64 10.73
CA PHE A 117 15.38 0.83 11.14
C PHE A 117 14.64 -0.51 11.23
N ALA A 118 13.75 -0.63 12.21
CA ALA A 118 12.79 -1.71 12.32
C ALA A 118 11.44 -1.18 11.82
N VAL A 119 10.97 -1.72 10.69
CA VAL A 119 9.68 -1.34 10.10
C VAL A 119 8.68 -2.46 10.29
N ASP A 120 7.59 -2.15 10.97
CA ASP A 120 6.44 -3.02 11.17
C ASP A 120 5.18 -2.38 10.57
N PHE A 121 4.22 -3.19 10.12
CA PHE A 121 2.98 -2.69 9.57
C PHE A 121 1.79 -3.57 9.95
N GLU A 122 0.66 -2.92 10.17
CA GLU A 122 -0.62 -3.56 10.49
C GLU A 122 -1.67 -3.09 9.49
N ALA A 123 -2.28 -4.05 8.78
CA ALA A 123 -3.35 -3.79 7.82
C ALA A 123 -4.71 -4.20 8.41
N ASP A 124 -5.48 -3.22 8.89
CA ASP A 124 -6.84 -3.41 9.40
C ASP A 124 -7.87 -3.24 8.28
N TYR A 125 -8.18 -4.35 7.61
CA TYR A 125 -9.20 -4.37 6.56
C TYR A 125 -10.64 -4.22 7.08
N ALA A 126 -10.87 -4.28 8.40
CA ALA A 126 -12.21 -4.06 8.96
C ALA A 126 -12.54 -2.56 9.02
N SER A 127 -11.55 -1.72 9.32
CA SER A 127 -11.70 -0.26 9.27
C SER A 127 -11.20 0.37 7.98
N GLY A 128 -10.40 -0.36 7.19
CA GLY A 128 -9.70 0.18 6.02
C GLY A 128 -8.39 0.89 6.37
N ASP A 129 -7.93 0.78 7.62
CA ASP A 129 -6.77 1.51 8.13
C ASP A 129 -5.46 0.74 7.93
N LEU A 130 -4.42 1.45 7.51
CA LEU A 130 -3.05 0.95 7.47
C LEU A 130 -2.21 1.67 8.51
N THR A 131 -1.68 0.94 9.49
CA THR A 131 -0.73 1.48 10.46
C THR A 131 0.68 1.02 10.09
N ILE A 132 1.61 1.96 9.98
CA ILE A 132 3.04 1.68 9.77
C ILE A 132 3.79 2.21 10.98
N THR A 133 4.66 1.39 11.55
CA THR A 133 5.53 1.75 12.67
C THR A 133 6.98 1.64 12.21
N VAL A 134 7.73 2.72 12.36
CA VAL A 134 9.17 2.75 12.07
C VAL A 134 9.91 3.13 13.34
N ASP A 135 10.68 2.19 13.86
CA ASP A 135 11.58 2.42 14.98
C ASP A 135 13.03 2.41 14.52
N ARG A 136 13.91 3.08 15.26
CA ARG A 136 15.35 2.92 15.04
C ARG A 136 15.74 1.53 15.53
N ALA A 137 16.41 0.75 14.69
CA ALA A 137 17.05 -0.48 15.13
C ALA A 137 18.15 -0.06 16.11
N ASN A 138 17.93 -0.27 17.41
CA ASN A 138 18.96 -0.01 18.40
C ASN A 138 20.18 -0.87 18.05
N GLU A 139 21.28 -0.20 17.69
CA GLU A 139 22.60 -0.83 17.63
C GLU A 139 22.87 -1.46 19.01
N SER A 140 22.96 -2.78 19.06
CA SER A 140 23.39 -3.51 20.27
C SER A 140 24.89 -3.41 20.46
#